data_AF-A0A3N0E8G6-F1
#
_entry.id   AF-A0A3N0E8G6-F1
#
_cell.length_a   1.000
_cell.length_b   1.000
_cell.length_c   1.000
_cell.angle_alpha   90.00
_cell.angle_beta   90.00
_cell.angle_gamma   90.00
#
_symmetry.space_group_name_H-M   'P 1'
#
loop_
_entity.id
_entity.type
_entity.pdbx_description
1 polymer ?
#
loop_
_entity_poly.entity_id
_entity_poly.type
_entity_poly.pdbx_seq_one_letter_code
_entity_poly.pdbx_strand_id
1 'polypeptide(L)'
;MVTSSLPVAVRISSAARPPLARSRHARIVVAPRPATLRAVALPMPVLAPVTTTTLPAMVRSFTAVPLPRLGGRPHPAGWCPAERAGALAGEPGPVVRAFGADPSPRPRHGIRAGSGASAVTGGRRRGAQWRSAPRGTIGPVDKPYGGRAMSGWRRVTVGDLAVEKGITGGPFGSSLGGKDYENSGVPVIRGNNLDPDRRFNTDEFVFVSPEKADTRFAGNLAEPGDVIVTQRGTLGQVGIVPPTPFDRYVISQSQMRLRVDRDLAHPEFVYYCLRSPGVVREIRGQAISAGVPHINLGILRSLEVDLPPLAEQRAIAAVLGALDDKIAVNERVTRASNELCHALYREATNHPGQLVELAEIADLHYGRALPKAKRVPGDVPVYGSSGRSGTHHTPLVTGPGIVVGRKGTVGAVHWSRDSFFPIDTTFHASPKHGDVSLEYLYYTLDTLPLDTLNSDSAVPGLNRSVALSRTVRLPPPERIAEFTHNVRPMFAHVFARRDESRALADLRDTLLGQLVSGKLRVADAERVVSETT
;
A
#
# COMPACT_ATOMS: atom_id res chain seq x y z
N MET A 1 33.73 -29.35 -44.20
CA MET A 1 34.96 -29.90 -44.79
C MET A 1 36.06 -28.88 -44.49
N VAL A 2 36.90 -29.08 -43.46
CA VAL A 2 38.17 -29.88 -43.47
C VAL A 2 39.23 -29.08 -44.27
N THR A 3 40.42 -28.69 -43.82
CA THR A 3 41.30 -28.91 -42.63
C THR A 3 42.51 -27.97 -42.76
N SER A 4 42.99 -27.31 -41.68
CA SER A 4 44.27 -27.52 -40.96
C SER A 4 45.60 -27.38 -41.71
N SER A 5 46.53 -26.56 -41.19
CA SER A 5 47.82 -27.02 -40.60
C SER A 5 48.75 -25.88 -40.15
N LEU A 6 49.24 -25.98 -38.90
CA LEU A 6 50.42 -25.34 -38.25
C LEU A 6 51.77 -25.82 -38.89
N PRO A 7 53.02 -25.56 -38.38
CA PRO A 7 53.52 -24.87 -37.13
C PRO A 7 54.83 -24.01 -37.25
N VAL A 8 55.39 -23.62 -36.08
CA VAL A 8 56.83 -23.35 -35.70
C VAL A 8 57.27 -21.86 -35.72
N ALA A 9 57.37 -21.13 -34.60
CA ALA A 9 58.32 -21.07 -33.46
C ALA A 9 59.62 -20.24 -33.71
N VAL A 10 60.00 -19.36 -32.75
CA VAL A 10 61.36 -19.15 -32.19
C VAL A 10 61.36 -18.08 -31.07
N ARG A 11 62.11 -18.38 -30.00
CA ARG A 11 62.41 -17.64 -28.75
C ARG A 11 63.40 -16.48 -28.93
N ILE A 12 63.39 -15.48 -28.04
CA ILE A 12 64.58 -14.86 -27.39
C ILE A 12 64.23 -14.45 -25.93
N SER A 13 65.23 -14.51 -25.03
CA SER A 13 65.22 -14.64 -23.55
C SER A 13 65.74 -13.41 -22.79
N SER A 14 65.31 -13.25 -21.51
CA SER A 14 66.00 -12.77 -20.25
C SER A 14 67.00 -11.58 -20.28
N ALA A 15 67.22 -10.73 -19.26
CA ALA A 15 66.72 -10.46 -17.90
C ALA A 15 67.49 -9.21 -17.38
N ALA A 16 66.96 -8.50 -16.35
CA ALA A 16 67.69 -7.91 -15.19
C ALA A 16 67.05 -6.59 -14.65
N ARG A 17 66.76 -6.56 -13.33
CA ARG A 17 66.63 -5.38 -12.43
C ARG A 17 68.02 -5.07 -11.80
N PRO A 18 68.30 -4.07 -10.90
CA PRO A 18 67.48 -3.09 -10.14
C PRO A 18 68.15 -1.65 -10.12
N PRO A 19 68.08 -0.70 -9.11
CA PRO A 19 68.07 -0.82 -7.64
C PRO A 19 67.02 0.00 -6.83
N LEU A 20 66.96 -0.31 -5.53
CA LEU A 20 66.19 0.26 -4.41
C LEU A 20 67.11 1.10 -3.48
N ALA A 21 66.59 2.19 -2.90
CA ALA A 21 66.89 2.72 -1.54
C ALA A 21 65.91 3.89 -1.21
N ARG A 22 64.91 3.73 -0.31
CA ARG A 22 64.82 4.14 1.13
C ARG A 22 65.15 5.62 1.41
N SER A 23 64.50 6.42 2.26
CA SER A 23 63.27 6.43 3.08
C SER A 23 63.30 7.75 3.89
N ARG A 24 62.16 8.42 4.17
CA ARG A 24 61.87 9.06 5.48
C ARG A 24 60.44 9.61 5.57
N HIS A 25 59.96 9.63 6.81
CA HIS A 25 58.58 9.64 7.29
C HIS A 25 57.80 10.95 7.13
N ALA A 26 56.48 10.83 6.95
CA ALA A 26 55.49 11.68 7.64
C ALA A 26 54.15 10.93 7.77
N ARG A 27 53.84 10.51 9.00
CA ARG A 27 52.52 10.01 9.41
C ARG A 27 51.59 11.22 9.56
N ILE A 28 50.51 11.29 8.79
CA ILE A 28 49.37 12.16 9.13
C ILE A 28 48.40 11.32 9.96
N VAL A 29 48.36 11.67 11.24
CA VAL A 29 47.47 11.14 12.27
C VAL A 29 46.09 11.73 12.03
N VAL A 30 45.10 10.89 11.71
CA VAL A 30 43.69 11.27 11.83
C VAL A 30 43.32 11.16 13.30
N ALA A 31 43.23 12.31 13.96
CA ALA A 31 42.79 12.40 15.35
C ALA A 31 41.27 12.15 15.45
N PRO A 32 40.79 11.29 16.36
CA PRO A 32 39.40 11.31 16.77
C PRO A 32 39.21 12.45 17.78
N ARG A 33 38.29 13.38 17.52
CA ARG A 33 37.82 14.34 18.55
C ARG A 33 36.59 13.80 19.28
N PRO A 34 36.45 14.10 20.58
CA PRO A 34 35.51 13.46 21.48
C PRO A 34 34.21 14.26 21.61
N ALA A 35 33.08 13.58 21.77
CA ALA A 35 32.01 14.00 22.68
C ALA A 35 30.97 12.89 22.81
N THR A 36 30.79 12.52 24.07
CA THR A 36 29.72 11.71 24.66
C THR A 36 28.32 12.11 24.19
N LEU A 37 27.61 11.18 23.57
CA LEU A 37 26.15 11.11 23.57
C LEU A 37 25.78 9.70 24.02
N ARG A 38 25.15 9.59 25.19
CA ARG A 38 24.57 8.34 25.69
C ARG A 38 23.52 7.87 24.70
N ALA A 39 23.85 6.84 23.93
CA ALA A 39 22.85 6.02 23.25
C ALA A 39 22.01 5.34 24.33
N VAL A 40 20.73 5.69 24.41
CA VAL A 40 19.74 4.86 25.10
C VAL A 40 19.50 3.66 24.18
N ALA A 41 20.27 2.59 24.41
CA ALA A 41 20.02 1.31 23.79
C ALA A 41 18.74 0.72 24.40
N LEU A 42 17.66 0.68 23.61
CA LEU A 42 16.49 -0.12 23.94
C LEU A 42 16.89 -1.61 23.90
N PRO A 43 16.54 -2.41 24.92
CA PRO A 43 16.94 -3.82 24.95
C PRO A 43 16.18 -4.60 23.88
N MET A 44 16.91 -5.09 22.89
CA MET A 44 16.49 -6.20 22.03
C MET A 44 16.32 -7.46 22.90
N PRO A 45 15.19 -8.18 22.87
CA PRO A 45 15.09 -9.45 23.55
C PRO A 45 15.98 -10.48 22.85
N VAL A 46 17.02 -10.91 23.56
CA VAL A 46 17.85 -12.06 23.23
C VAL A 46 16.98 -13.31 23.38
N LEU A 47 16.69 -14.00 22.29
CA LEU A 47 16.14 -15.34 22.33
C LEU A 47 17.21 -16.29 22.89
N ALA A 48 16.93 -16.87 24.06
CA ALA A 48 17.77 -17.91 24.65
C ALA A 48 17.76 -19.18 23.77
N PRO A 49 18.88 -19.89 23.65
CA PRO A 49 18.94 -21.14 22.88
C PRO A 49 18.19 -22.24 23.63
N VAL A 50 17.21 -22.84 22.97
CA VAL A 50 16.51 -24.04 23.46
C VAL A 50 17.48 -25.21 23.40
N THR A 51 17.73 -25.79 24.57
CA THR A 51 18.54 -27.00 24.77
C THR A 51 17.97 -28.18 23.99
N THR A 52 18.81 -28.76 23.15
CA THR A 52 18.56 -29.95 22.36
C THR A 52 18.39 -31.16 23.28
N THR A 53 17.24 -31.84 23.24
CA THR A 53 17.07 -33.18 23.81
C THR A 53 17.00 -34.19 22.67
N THR A 54 18.03 -35.01 22.64
CA THR A 54 18.27 -36.31 22.00
C THR A 54 17.07 -37.11 21.46
N LEU A 55 17.16 -37.54 20.20
CA LEU A 55 16.75 -38.86 19.72
C LEU A 55 17.61 -39.28 18.50
N PRO A 56 17.81 -40.59 18.26
CA PRO A 56 19.07 -41.15 17.78
C PRO A 56 19.18 -41.31 16.25
N ALA A 57 20.44 -41.44 15.83
CA ALA A 57 20.92 -41.64 14.48
C ALA A 57 20.39 -42.93 13.81
N MET A 58 20.00 -42.79 12.53
CA MET A 58 20.13 -43.87 11.55
C MET A 58 20.75 -43.29 10.27
N VAL A 59 22.05 -43.56 10.13
CA VAL A 59 22.85 -43.31 8.93
C VAL A 59 22.54 -44.40 7.92
N ARG A 60 22.06 -44.04 6.73
CA ARG A 60 22.38 -44.78 5.49
C ARG A 60 22.64 -43.81 4.35
N SER A 61 23.91 -43.78 3.98
CA SER A 61 24.52 -43.33 2.74
C SER A 61 23.74 -43.73 1.49
N PHE A 62 23.52 -42.80 0.56
CA PHE A 62 23.59 -43.10 -0.87
C PHE A 62 24.18 -41.93 -1.67
N THR A 63 25.09 -42.34 -2.53
CA THR A 63 25.98 -41.64 -3.45
C THR A 63 25.26 -40.84 -4.53
N ALA A 64 25.85 -39.70 -4.91
CA ALA A 64 25.54 -38.94 -6.11
C ALA A 64 25.90 -39.72 -7.38
N VAL A 65 24.99 -39.72 -8.38
CA VAL A 65 25.24 -40.17 -9.76
C VAL A 65 24.52 -39.19 -10.72
N PRO A 66 25.10 -38.84 -11.89
CA PRO A 66 24.84 -37.57 -12.59
C PRO A 66 23.81 -37.63 -13.74
N LEU A 67 23.36 -36.44 -14.16
CA LEU A 67 22.49 -36.16 -15.31
C LEU A 67 23.06 -36.67 -16.65
N PRO A 68 22.24 -37.24 -17.55
CA PRO A 68 22.62 -37.43 -18.95
C PRO A 68 22.13 -36.26 -19.83
N ARG A 69 23.02 -35.79 -20.72
CA ARG A 69 22.71 -35.06 -21.96
C ARG A 69 22.65 -36.05 -23.12
N LEU A 70 21.75 -35.82 -24.08
CA LEU A 70 21.71 -36.15 -25.53
C LEU A 70 20.24 -35.92 -25.94
N GLY A 71 19.80 -35.22 -26.99
CA GLY A 71 20.37 -34.84 -28.27
C GLY A 71 19.40 -35.33 -29.38
N GLY A 72 18.83 -34.42 -30.18
CA GLY A 72 18.20 -34.74 -31.49
C GLY A 72 16.70 -34.45 -31.66
N ARG A 73 16.37 -33.53 -32.59
CA ARG A 73 15.01 -33.22 -33.11
C ARG A 73 14.51 -34.30 -34.10
N PRO A 74 13.23 -34.28 -34.50
CA PRO A 74 12.82 -33.51 -35.70
C PRO A 74 11.46 -32.78 -35.62
N HIS A 75 11.30 -31.74 -36.45
CA HIS A 75 10.04 -31.07 -36.85
C HIS A 75 9.31 -31.91 -37.92
N PRO A 76 7.99 -31.76 -38.21
CA PRO A 76 7.45 -30.59 -38.96
C PRO A 76 5.96 -30.20 -38.78
N ALA A 77 5.62 -29.07 -39.44
CA ALA A 77 4.31 -28.59 -39.96
C ALA A 77 3.17 -28.31 -38.93
N GLY A 78 2.55 -27.12 -38.83
CA GLY A 78 2.27 -26.09 -39.82
C GLY A 78 0.80 -26.21 -40.23
N TRP A 79 -0.07 -25.28 -39.85
CA TRP A 79 -1.32 -24.96 -40.55
C TRP A 79 -1.89 -23.60 -40.08
N CYS A 80 -2.21 -22.78 -41.08
CA CYS A 80 -2.92 -21.50 -41.05
C CYS A 80 -4.29 -21.74 -41.71
N PRO A 81 -5.35 -20.95 -41.43
CA PRO A 81 -5.88 -20.05 -42.47
C PRO A 81 -6.41 -18.72 -41.89
N ALA A 82 -6.15 -17.55 -42.47
CA ALA A 82 -6.58 -16.96 -43.75
C ALA A 82 -7.95 -16.27 -43.70
N GLU A 83 -7.92 -14.96 -43.95
CA GLU A 83 -9.03 -14.06 -44.29
C GLU A 83 -9.74 -14.50 -45.58
N ARG A 84 -11.05 -14.22 -45.66
CA ARG A 84 -11.73 -13.85 -46.91
C ARG A 84 -13.05 -13.14 -46.66
N ALA A 85 -13.20 -11.99 -47.31
CA ALA A 85 -14.43 -11.23 -47.46
C ALA A 85 -15.37 -11.85 -48.52
N GLY A 86 -16.66 -11.57 -48.43
CA GLY A 86 -17.65 -11.87 -49.47
C GLY A 86 -19.10 -11.62 -49.01
N ALA A 87 -19.74 -10.62 -49.59
CA ALA A 87 -21.08 -10.09 -49.30
C ALA A 87 -22.24 -11.02 -49.74
N LEU A 88 -23.44 -10.84 -49.14
CA LEU A 88 -24.68 -10.40 -49.82
C LEU A 88 -25.94 -10.58 -48.93
N ALA A 89 -26.70 -9.48 -48.85
CA ALA A 89 -28.17 -9.32 -48.90
C ALA A 89 -29.13 -10.16 -48.01
N GLY A 90 -30.04 -9.45 -47.34
CA GLY A 90 -31.31 -10.03 -46.85
C GLY A 90 -32.02 -9.29 -45.72
N GLU A 91 -32.56 -8.09 -45.99
CA GLU A 91 -33.76 -7.55 -45.30
C GLU A 91 -34.95 -8.54 -45.51
N PRO A 92 -35.96 -8.62 -44.62
CA PRO A 92 -36.81 -7.48 -44.25
C PRO A 92 -37.31 -7.40 -42.79
N GLY A 93 -37.76 -6.21 -42.37
CA GLY A 93 -38.72 -6.01 -41.25
C GLY A 93 -40.12 -6.57 -41.56
N PRO A 94 -41.24 -6.09 -40.95
CA PRO A 94 -41.41 -5.02 -39.96
C PRO A 94 -42.49 -5.31 -38.85
N VAL A 95 -42.98 -4.23 -38.20
CA VAL A 95 -44.29 -4.03 -37.50
C VAL A 95 -44.29 -4.34 -35.98
N VAL A 96 -44.34 -3.41 -35.01
CA VAL A 96 -45.20 -2.24 -34.66
C VAL A 96 -46.52 -2.60 -33.93
N ARG A 97 -46.76 -1.88 -32.82
CA ARG A 97 -47.96 -1.69 -31.94
C ARG A 97 -47.88 -2.43 -30.60
N ALA A 98 -47.93 -1.83 -29.40
CA ALA A 98 -48.61 -0.67 -28.77
C ALA A 98 -49.71 -1.11 -27.78
N PHE A 99 -49.84 -0.35 -26.68
CA PHE A 99 -50.84 -0.38 -25.59
C PHE A 99 -50.68 -1.50 -24.54
N GLY A 100 -50.84 -1.29 -23.23
CA GLY A 100 -51.23 -0.11 -22.44
C GLY A 100 -51.50 -0.49 -20.97
N ALA A 101 -51.64 0.54 -20.13
CA ALA A 101 -52.39 0.61 -18.86
C ALA A 101 -51.88 -0.10 -17.58
N ASP A 102 -51.49 0.76 -16.61
CA ASP A 102 -51.70 0.64 -15.15
C ASP A 102 -53.23 0.56 -14.85
N PRO A 103 -53.72 -0.09 -13.77
CA PRO A 103 -53.67 0.53 -12.44
C PRO A 103 -53.43 -0.43 -11.26
N SER A 104 -52.81 0.11 -10.21
CA SER A 104 -52.89 -0.32 -8.81
C SER A 104 -54.30 -0.72 -8.32
N PRO A 105 -54.42 -1.49 -7.22
CA PRO A 105 -54.78 -0.83 -5.94
C PRO A 105 -54.16 -1.45 -4.67
N ARG A 106 -54.04 -0.62 -3.62
CA ARG A 106 -53.94 -1.05 -2.21
C ARG A 106 -55.32 -1.44 -1.68
N PRO A 107 -55.39 -2.18 -0.56
CA PRO A 107 -55.86 -1.51 0.66
C PRO A 107 -55.13 -1.92 1.95
N ARG A 108 -55.45 -1.16 3.00
CA ARG A 108 -54.91 -1.11 4.37
C ARG A 108 -55.51 -2.19 5.29
N HIS A 109 -54.78 -2.52 6.36
CA HIS A 109 -55.16 -2.68 7.79
C HIS A 109 -53.98 -3.45 8.44
N GLY A 110 -53.36 -3.11 9.57
CA GLY A 110 -53.84 -2.41 10.75
C GLY A 110 -53.97 -3.43 11.90
N ILE A 111 -53.10 -3.31 12.92
CA ILE A 111 -53.31 -3.62 14.36
C ILE A 111 -52.41 -4.71 15.00
N ARG A 112 -51.78 -4.24 16.10
CA ARG A 112 -51.35 -4.87 17.38
C ARG A 112 -49.95 -5.45 17.59
N ALA A 113 -49.31 -4.80 18.58
CA ALA A 113 -48.26 -5.28 19.45
C ALA A 113 -48.71 -6.50 20.28
N GLY A 114 -47.74 -7.37 20.55
CA GLY A 114 -47.84 -8.48 21.51
C GLY A 114 -46.46 -8.77 22.08
N SER A 115 -46.28 -8.39 23.34
CA SER A 115 -45.20 -8.78 24.23
C SER A 115 -45.13 -10.29 24.42
N GLY A 116 -43.92 -10.85 24.40
CA GLY A 116 -43.69 -12.26 24.73
C GLY A 116 -42.22 -12.49 25.08
N ALA A 117 -41.90 -12.27 26.35
CA ALA A 117 -40.66 -12.73 26.95
C ALA A 117 -40.67 -14.26 27.01
N SER A 118 -39.57 -14.90 26.63
CA SER A 118 -39.27 -16.25 27.11
C SER A 118 -37.76 -16.40 27.29
N ALA A 119 -37.39 -16.63 28.55
CA ALA A 119 -36.04 -16.85 29.01
C ALA A 119 -35.64 -18.31 28.75
N VAL A 120 -34.48 -18.54 28.15
CA VAL A 120 -33.78 -19.83 28.21
C VAL A 120 -32.30 -19.56 28.52
N THR A 121 -32.02 -19.74 29.81
CA THR A 121 -30.80 -20.24 30.47
C THR A 121 -29.52 -20.43 29.62
N GLY A 122 -28.52 -19.60 29.94
CA GLY A 122 -27.32 -20.04 30.65
C GLY A 122 -26.37 -21.03 29.97
N GLY A 123 -25.34 -20.51 29.29
CA GLY A 123 -24.17 -21.28 28.85
C GLY A 123 -23.00 -20.37 28.46
N ARG A 124 -22.46 -19.59 29.40
CA ARG A 124 -21.26 -18.76 29.16
C ARG A 124 -20.02 -19.63 29.02
N ARG A 125 -19.59 -19.92 27.78
CA ARG A 125 -18.19 -20.26 27.49
C ARG A 125 -17.41 -18.95 27.34
N ARG A 126 -16.36 -18.78 28.16
CA ARG A 126 -15.47 -17.62 28.13
C ARG A 126 -14.69 -17.61 26.81
N GLY A 127 -15.15 -16.83 25.84
CA GLY A 127 -14.33 -16.42 24.71
C GLY A 127 -13.26 -15.45 25.20
N ALA A 128 -12.01 -15.69 24.83
CA ALA A 128 -10.88 -14.80 25.09
C ALA A 128 -11.12 -13.47 24.35
N GLN A 129 -11.69 -12.51 25.09
CA GLN A 129 -11.96 -11.16 24.63
C GLN A 129 -10.65 -10.39 24.68
N TRP A 130 -9.97 -10.28 23.55
CA TRP A 130 -8.84 -9.37 23.39
C TRP A 130 -9.39 -7.94 23.53
N ARG A 131 -9.11 -7.32 24.68
CA ARG A 131 -9.47 -5.92 24.92
C ARG A 131 -8.75 -5.09 23.88
N SER A 132 -9.51 -4.35 23.07
CA SER A 132 -8.99 -3.22 22.33
C SER A 132 -8.20 -2.34 23.29
N ALA A 133 -6.99 -1.94 22.89
CA ALA A 133 -6.25 -0.91 23.60
C ALA A 133 -7.18 0.30 23.80
N PRO A 134 -7.24 0.90 24.99
CA PRO A 134 -8.07 2.07 25.19
C PRO A 134 -7.67 3.11 24.16
N ARG A 135 -8.65 3.69 23.46
CA ARG A 135 -8.43 4.91 22.69
C ARG A 135 -7.93 5.93 23.71
N GLY A 136 -6.63 6.23 23.70
CA GLY A 136 -6.07 7.31 24.47
C GLY A 136 -6.70 8.60 23.96
N THR A 137 -7.82 9.02 24.55
CA THR A 137 -8.21 10.42 24.48
C THR A 137 -7.12 11.18 25.23
N ILE A 138 -6.23 11.81 24.47
CA ILE A 138 -5.40 12.90 24.99
C ILE A 138 -6.41 13.87 25.60
N GLY A 139 -6.42 13.96 26.93
CA GLY A 139 -7.24 14.93 27.64
C GLY A 139 -6.94 16.33 27.11
N PRO A 140 -7.87 17.29 27.20
CA PRO A 140 -7.56 18.65 26.80
C PRO A 140 -6.32 19.09 27.60
N VAL A 141 -5.27 19.46 26.88
CA VAL A 141 -4.15 20.18 27.48
C VAL A 141 -4.68 21.57 27.81
N ASP A 142 -5.50 21.64 28.86
CA ASP A 142 -6.12 22.85 29.36
C ASP A 142 -5.07 23.63 30.14
N LYS A 143 -4.21 24.30 29.36
CA LYS A 143 -3.70 25.65 29.56
C LYS A 143 -2.78 25.95 28.38
N PRO A 144 -3.04 27.01 27.58
CA PRO A 144 -1.97 27.55 26.75
C PRO A 144 -0.84 27.91 27.71
N TYR A 145 0.33 27.28 27.57
CA TYR A 145 1.53 27.79 28.21
C TYR A 145 1.62 29.26 27.80
N GLY A 146 1.45 30.13 28.79
CA GLY A 146 1.23 31.54 28.56
C GLY A 146 2.30 32.14 27.67
N GLY A 147 1.87 32.71 26.55
CA GLY A 147 2.24 34.07 26.12
C GLY A 147 3.72 34.48 26.06
N ARG A 148 4.69 33.57 26.05
CA ARG A 148 6.04 33.90 25.59
C ARG A 148 6.10 33.58 24.10
N ALA A 149 6.18 34.64 23.30
CA ALA A 149 6.57 34.52 21.90
C ALA A 149 7.80 33.60 21.81
N MET A 150 7.69 32.52 21.03
CA MET A 150 8.77 31.58 20.76
C MET A 150 9.91 32.38 20.10
N SER A 151 10.90 32.79 20.89
CA SER A 151 11.95 33.70 20.44
C SER A 151 12.70 33.09 19.25
N GLY A 152 12.68 33.76 18.09
CA GLY A 152 13.42 33.35 16.89
C GLY A 152 12.56 32.75 15.77
N TRP A 153 11.27 32.54 15.98
CA TRP A 153 10.35 32.18 14.91
C TRP A 153 10.07 33.39 14.03
N ARG A 154 10.17 33.20 12.71
CA ARG A 154 9.88 34.25 11.73
C ARG A 154 8.86 33.75 10.72
N ARG A 155 7.94 34.63 10.30
CA ARG A 155 7.04 34.33 9.19
C ARG A 155 7.77 34.57 7.87
N VAL A 156 7.73 33.60 6.98
CA VAL A 156 8.36 33.66 5.66
C VAL A 156 7.42 33.07 4.62
N THR A 157 7.66 33.39 3.36
CA THR A 157 6.96 32.74 2.26
C THR A 157 7.73 31.49 1.81
N VAL A 158 7.03 30.53 1.21
CA VAL A 158 7.67 29.37 0.57
C VAL A 158 8.63 29.80 -0.53
N GLY A 159 8.35 30.92 -1.21
CA GLY A 159 9.26 31.54 -2.17
C GLY A 159 10.62 31.91 -1.56
N ASP A 160 10.64 32.41 -0.32
CA ASP A 160 11.86 32.80 0.40
C ASP A 160 12.71 31.60 0.83
N LEU A 161 12.11 30.40 0.88
CA LEU A 161 12.77 29.17 1.30
C LEU A 161 13.36 28.37 0.13
N ALA A 162 13.11 28.78 -1.11
CA ALA A 162 13.58 28.08 -2.29
C ALA A 162 14.96 28.59 -2.72
N VAL A 163 15.79 27.70 -3.26
CA VAL A 163 16.99 28.12 -4.02
C VAL A 163 16.57 28.96 -5.23
N GLU A 164 17.50 29.71 -5.83
CA GLU A 164 17.21 30.47 -7.05
C GLU A 164 16.66 29.52 -8.15
N LYS A 165 15.50 29.88 -8.72
CA LYS A 165 14.75 29.04 -9.69
C LYS A 165 14.38 27.63 -9.16
N GLY A 166 14.39 27.43 -7.83
CA GLY A 166 14.08 26.16 -7.17
C GLY A 166 12.62 25.74 -7.22
N ILE A 167 11.71 26.67 -7.51
CA ILE A 167 10.28 26.38 -7.71
C ILE A 167 9.97 26.29 -9.20
N THR A 168 9.52 25.12 -9.64
CA THR A 168 9.26 24.81 -11.05
C THR A 168 8.00 23.96 -11.21
N GLY A 169 7.17 24.28 -12.20
CA GLY A 169 6.05 23.43 -12.60
C GLY A 169 6.51 22.32 -13.54
N GLY A 170 5.69 21.30 -13.72
CA GLY A 170 5.95 20.26 -14.71
C GLY A 170 5.95 20.77 -16.15
N PRO A 171 6.31 19.89 -17.11
CA PRO A 171 6.36 20.23 -18.54
C PRO A 171 5.03 20.82 -19.00
N PHE A 172 5.07 21.91 -19.78
CA PHE A 172 3.86 22.63 -20.18
C PHE A 172 3.02 21.80 -21.17
N GLY A 173 1.69 21.83 -21.00
CA GLY A 173 0.73 21.16 -21.88
C GLY A 173 0.91 19.63 -21.92
N SER A 174 0.65 19.04 -23.09
CA SER A 174 0.77 17.59 -23.34
C SER A 174 2.20 17.18 -23.76
N SER A 175 3.22 17.93 -23.32
CA SER A 175 4.61 17.73 -23.75
C SER A 175 5.27 16.50 -23.13
N LEU A 176 4.72 15.99 -22.03
CA LEU A 176 4.98 14.67 -21.46
C LEU A 176 3.66 13.91 -21.40
N GLY A 177 3.57 12.77 -22.09
CA GLY A 177 2.37 11.94 -22.11
C GLY A 177 2.66 10.46 -22.39
N GLY A 178 1.61 9.67 -22.58
CA GLY A 178 1.71 8.21 -22.73
C GLY A 178 2.70 7.74 -23.82
N LYS A 179 2.84 8.52 -24.90
CA LYS A 179 3.78 8.26 -26.00
C LYS A 179 5.26 8.37 -25.60
N ASP A 180 5.54 9.10 -24.53
CA ASP A 180 6.89 9.33 -24.04
C ASP A 180 7.31 8.28 -23.01
N TYR A 181 6.33 7.51 -22.49
CA TYR A 181 6.56 6.54 -21.43
C TYR A 181 7.22 5.27 -21.93
N GLU A 182 8.17 4.79 -21.13
CA GLU A 182 8.99 3.60 -21.36
C GLU A 182 8.90 2.68 -20.14
N ASN A 183 9.31 1.42 -20.31
CA ASN A 183 9.29 0.40 -19.24
C ASN A 183 10.43 0.59 -18.22
N SER A 184 11.44 1.40 -18.55
CA SER A 184 12.62 1.65 -17.72
C SER A 184 13.24 3.00 -18.08
N GLY A 185 13.98 3.62 -17.16
CA GLY A 185 14.66 4.88 -17.40
C GLY A 185 14.60 5.80 -16.18
N VAL A 186 14.38 7.09 -16.42
CA VAL A 186 14.15 8.07 -15.34
C VAL A 186 12.68 8.05 -14.94
N PRO A 187 12.36 7.79 -13.66
CA PRO A 187 10.97 7.70 -13.19
C PRO A 187 10.26 9.06 -13.26
N VAL A 188 8.97 9.02 -13.61
CA VAL A 188 8.09 10.20 -13.63
C VAL A 188 7.22 10.24 -12.37
N ILE A 189 7.30 11.33 -11.61
CA ILE A 189 6.46 11.60 -10.45
C ILE A 189 5.10 12.11 -10.91
N ARG A 190 4.05 11.35 -10.62
CA ARG A 190 2.66 11.66 -10.92
C ARG A 190 1.84 11.81 -9.63
N GLY A 191 0.57 12.20 -9.76
CA GLY A 191 -0.32 12.38 -8.60
C GLY A 191 -0.57 11.10 -7.78
N ASN A 192 -0.41 9.91 -8.37
CA ASN A 192 -0.51 8.63 -7.64
C ASN A 192 0.73 8.33 -6.77
N ASN A 193 1.84 9.03 -7.01
CA ASN A 193 3.05 8.94 -6.18
C ASN A 193 2.94 9.83 -4.92
N LEU A 194 1.99 10.78 -4.89
CA LEU A 194 1.76 11.68 -3.76
C LEU A 194 0.55 11.18 -2.96
N ASP A 195 0.80 10.65 -1.77
CA ASP A 195 -0.23 10.01 -0.96
C ASP A 195 -0.58 10.90 0.25
N PRO A 196 -1.87 11.00 0.66
CA PRO A 196 -2.23 11.75 1.86
C PRO A 196 -1.66 11.16 3.15
N ASP A 197 -1.40 9.86 3.20
CA ASP A 197 -0.99 9.09 4.37
C ASP A 197 0.50 8.76 4.35
N ARG A 198 1.12 8.58 3.17
CA ARG A 198 2.56 8.31 3.00
C ARG A 198 3.39 9.54 2.61
N ARG A 199 4.68 9.54 2.95
CA ARG A 199 5.65 10.55 2.50
C ARG A 199 5.82 10.58 0.98
N PHE A 200 5.86 9.40 0.38
CA PHE A 200 5.99 9.20 -1.06
C PHE A 200 5.65 7.75 -1.42
N ASN A 201 4.93 7.51 -2.52
CA ASN A 201 4.65 6.18 -3.01
C ASN A 201 5.58 5.80 -4.17
N THR A 202 6.42 4.78 -3.95
CA THR A 202 7.40 4.25 -4.90
C THR A 202 6.96 2.96 -5.59
N ASP A 203 5.71 2.52 -5.39
CA ASP A 203 5.23 1.20 -5.84
C ASP A 203 5.08 1.13 -7.37
N GLU A 204 4.69 2.22 -8.03
CA GLU A 204 4.45 2.26 -9.48
C GLU A 204 4.99 3.55 -10.10
N PHE A 205 5.86 3.40 -11.10
CA PHE A 205 6.35 4.49 -11.93
C PHE A 205 6.10 4.18 -13.41
N VAL A 206 5.92 5.26 -14.17
CA VAL A 206 6.21 5.27 -15.61
C VAL A 206 7.56 5.94 -15.79
N PHE A 207 8.28 5.58 -16.85
CA PHE A 207 9.65 6.08 -17.07
C PHE A 207 9.74 6.88 -18.37
N VAL A 208 10.77 7.71 -18.49
CA VAL A 208 11.21 8.29 -19.76
C VAL A 208 12.67 7.90 -19.98
N SER A 209 13.13 7.88 -21.24
CA SER A 209 14.55 7.65 -21.51
C SER A 209 15.43 8.69 -20.81
N PRO A 210 16.65 8.32 -20.38
CA PRO A 210 17.63 9.27 -19.84
C PRO A 210 17.88 10.46 -20.76
N GLU A 211 17.96 10.22 -22.07
CA GLU A 211 18.14 11.27 -23.08
C GLU A 211 17.01 12.32 -23.04
N LYS A 212 15.74 11.89 -23.01
CA LYS A 212 14.60 12.81 -22.91
C LYS A 212 14.61 13.58 -21.58
N ALA A 213 14.98 12.91 -20.49
CA ALA A 213 15.09 13.53 -19.17
C ALA A 213 16.17 14.64 -19.16
N ASP A 214 17.32 14.37 -19.76
CA ASP A 214 18.49 15.27 -19.76
C ASP A 214 18.41 16.39 -20.80
N THR A 215 17.57 16.24 -21.82
CA THR A 215 17.38 17.26 -22.88
C THR A 215 16.05 17.99 -22.72
N ARG A 216 14.95 17.32 -23.05
CA ARG A 216 13.60 17.89 -23.13
C ARG A 216 13.02 18.26 -21.76
N PHE A 217 13.35 17.50 -20.72
CA PHE A 217 12.78 17.66 -19.38
C PHE A 217 13.79 18.07 -18.31
N ALA A 218 14.97 18.57 -18.71
CA ALA A 218 16.04 18.93 -17.78
C ALA A 218 15.60 19.95 -16.71
N GLY A 219 14.74 20.90 -17.08
CA GLY A 219 14.16 21.89 -16.16
C GLY A 219 13.11 21.33 -15.20
N ASN A 220 12.63 20.10 -15.42
CA ASN A 220 11.60 19.44 -14.63
C ASN A 220 12.16 18.28 -13.78
N LEU A 221 13.48 18.17 -13.69
CA LEU A 221 14.13 17.16 -12.87
C LEU A 221 13.92 17.46 -11.38
N ALA A 222 13.68 16.42 -10.60
CA ALA A 222 13.66 16.46 -9.14
C ALA A 222 14.70 15.48 -8.59
N GLU A 223 15.25 15.81 -7.43
CA GLU A 223 16.27 15.03 -6.74
C GLU A 223 15.83 14.72 -5.29
N PRO A 224 16.46 13.74 -4.62
CA PRO A 224 16.19 13.44 -3.23
C PRO A 224 16.16 14.66 -2.31
N GLY A 225 15.07 14.80 -1.57
CA GLY A 225 14.81 15.94 -0.69
C GLY A 225 14.06 17.10 -1.34
N ASP A 226 13.82 17.09 -2.65
CA ASP A 226 12.89 18.04 -3.26
C ASP A 226 11.46 17.77 -2.76
N VAL A 227 10.69 18.84 -2.54
CA VAL A 227 9.29 18.75 -2.11
C VAL A 227 8.39 18.89 -3.33
N ILE A 228 7.47 17.94 -3.52
CA ILE A 228 6.56 17.88 -4.67
C ILE A 228 5.14 18.22 -4.21
N VAL A 229 4.48 19.13 -4.93
CA VAL A 229 3.10 19.57 -4.64
C VAL A 229 2.24 19.36 -5.87
N THR A 230 1.00 18.88 -5.70
CA THR A 230 0.06 18.76 -6.83
C THR A 230 -0.36 20.14 -7.34
N GLN A 231 -0.09 20.41 -8.61
CA GLN A 231 -0.49 21.60 -9.35
C GLN A 231 -1.96 21.52 -9.80
N ARG A 232 -2.39 20.37 -10.32
CA ARG A 232 -3.69 20.17 -10.96
C ARG A 232 -4.25 18.80 -10.57
N GLY A 233 -5.55 18.73 -10.29
CA GLY A 233 -6.22 17.49 -9.89
C GLY A 233 -6.52 17.47 -8.39
N THR A 234 -6.01 16.46 -7.67
CA THR A 234 -6.26 16.30 -6.23
C THR A 234 -5.39 17.28 -5.42
N LEU A 235 -5.90 18.49 -5.22
CA LEU A 235 -5.18 19.56 -4.54
C LEU A 235 -4.92 19.28 -3.05
N GLY A 236 -3.74 19.70 -2.60
CA GLY A 236 -3.25 19.52 -1.23
C GLY A 236 -2.41 18.26 -1.01
N GLN A 237 -2.15 17.46 -2.06
CA GLN A 237 -1.17 16.38 -1.97
C GLN A 237 0.26 16.96 -2.01
N VAL A 238 1.07 16.53 -1.06
CA VAL A 238 2.47 16.91 -0.91
C VAL A 238 3.29 15.65 -0.68
N GLY A 239 4.41 15.51 -1.38
CA GLY A 239 5.37 14.43 -1.16
C GLY A 239 6.79 14.98 -1.06
N ILE A 240 7.70 14.18 -0.53
CA ILE A 240 9.13 14.48 -0.53
C ILE A 240 9.87 13.39 -1.29
N VAL A 241 10.73 13.77 -2.23
CA VAL A 241 11.44 12.81 -3.07
C VAL A 241 12.37 11.96 -2.20
N PRO A 242 12.22 10.62 -2.20
CA PRO A 242 13.02 9.75 -1.34
C PRO A 242 14.45 9.60 -1.88
N PRO A 243 15.42 9.22 -1.03
CA PRO A 243 16.81 8.93 -1.45
C PRO A 243 16.95 7.64 -2.25
N THR A 244 15.95 6.77 -2.23
CA THR A 244 15.91 5.48 -2.91
C THR A 244 14.51 5.25 -3.48
N PRO A 245 14.34 4.50 -4.59
CA PRO A 245 15.38 3.72 -5.27
C PRO A 245 16.10 4.44 -6.41
N PHE A 246 15.79 5.70 -6.72
CA PHE A 246 16.40 6.43 -7.84
C PHE A 246 17.04 7.74 -7.38
N ASP A 247 18.09 8.16 -8.08
CA ASP A 247 18.83 9.39 -7.76
C ASP A 247 18.19 10.64 -8.39
N ARG A 248 17.34 10.47 -9.40
CA ARG A 248 16.69 11.57 -10.12
C ARG A 248 15.34 11.15 -10.68
N TYR A 249 14.45 12.12 -10.81
CA TYR A 249 13.06 11.95 -11.21
C TYR A 249 12.65 13.07 -12.16
N VAL A 250 11.64 12.86 -13.00
CA VAL A 250 10.96 13.92 -13.76
C VAL A 250 9.60 14.19 -13.13
N ILE A 251 9.26 15.43 -12.83
CA ILE A 251 7.89 15.74 -12.36
C ILE A 251 6.92 15.81 -13.55
N SER A 252 5.71 15.26 -13.41
CA SER A 252 4.71 15.35 -14.48
C SER A 252 4.09 16.74 -14.59
N GLN A 253 3.38 17.01 -15.68
CA GLN A 253 2.67 18.28 -15.96
C GLN A 253 1.66 18.72 -14.88
N SER A 254 1.29 17.82 -13.96
CA SER A 254 0.35 18.10 -12.88
C SER A 254 1.01 18.29 -11.52
N GLN A 255 2.34 18.31 -11.45
CA GLN A 255 3.12 18.50 -10.24
C GLN A 255 3.98 19.76 -10.32
N MET A 256 4.28 20.35 -9.15
CA MET A 256 5.30 21.37 -8.95
C MET A 256 6.39 20.81 -8.05
N ARG A 257 7.63 21.24 -8.28
CA ARG A 257 8.79 20.98 -7.42
C ARG A 257 9.15 22.25 -6.67
N LEU A 258 9.47 22.11 -5.39
CA LEU A 258 10.15 23.06 -4.55
C LEU A 258 11.49 22.46 -4.11
N ARG A 259 12.58 23.08 -4.56
CA ARG A 259 13.93 22.82 -4.06
C ARG A 259 14.27 23.80 -2.95
N VAL A 260 14.32 23.28 -1.72
CA VAL A 260 14.55 24.07 -0.51
C VAL A 260 16.02 24.47 -0.40
N ASP A 261 16.26 25.74 -0.09
CA ASP A 261 17.58 26.22 0.32
C ASP A 261 17.91 25.66 1.72
N ARG A 262 18.92 24.79 1.77
CA ARG A 262 19.31 24.04 2.97
C ARG A 262 19.97 24.91 4.04
N ASP A 263 20.43 26.10 3.67
CA ASP A 263 20.98 27.07 4.62
C ASP A 263 19.85 27.82 5.36
N LEU A 264 18.68 27.92 4.73
CA LEU A 264 17.51 28.60 5.29
C LEU A 264 16.54 27.64 5.99
N ALA A 265 16.30 26.46 5.41
CA ALA A 265 15.32 25.52 5.94
C ALA A 265 15.66 24.04 5.74
N HIS A 266 15.17 23.20 6.65
CA HIS A 266 15.26 21.75 6.51
C HIS A 266 14.17 21.22 5.56
N PRO A 267 14.48 20.47 4.49
CA PRO A 267 13.49 20.06 3.49
C PRO A 267 12.31 19.26 4.06
N GLU A 268 12.56 18.33 4.98
CA GLU A 268 11.48 17.58 5.63
C GLU A 268 10.58 18.46 6.49
N PHE A 269 11.13 19.51 7.11
CA PHE A 269 10.33 20.45 7.89
C PHE A 269 9.38 21.23 6.97
N VAL A 270 9.88 21.68 5.81
CA VAL A 270 9.05 22.35 4.79
C VAL A 270 7.98 21.42 4.24
N TYR A 271 8.31 20.15 3.97
CA TYR A 271 7.34 19.11 3.62
C TYR A 271 6.20 19.02 4.65
N TYR A 272 6.53 18.95 5.94
CA TYR A 272 5.53 18.90 7.01
C TYR A 272 4.69 20.17 7.10
N CYS A 273 5.30 21.35 6.94
CA CYS A 273 4.57 22.62 6.92
C CYS A 273 3.53 22.65 5.79
N LEU A 274 3.92 22.26 4.58
CA LEU A 274 3.03 22.23 3.42
C LEU A 274 1.91 21.19 3.53
N ARG A 275 2.14 20.11 4.30
CA ARG A 275 1.14 19.08 4.60
C ARG A 275 0.23 19.46 5.76
N SER A 276 0.55 20.51 6.52
CA SER A 276 -0.24 20.93 7.67
C SER A 276 -1.69 21.27 7.26
N PRO A 277 -2.69 20.94 8.10
CA PRO A 277 -4.10 21.20 7.76
C PRO A 277 -4.43 22.66 7.44
N GLY A 278 -3.67 23.60 8.03
CA GLY A 278 -3.79 25.04 7.74
C GLY A 278 -3.40 25.36 6.31
N VAL A 279 -2.18 24.98 5.91
CA VAL A 279 -1.65 25.25 4.56
C VAL A 279 -2.44 24.50 3.49
N VAL A 280 -2.82 23.24 3.74
CA VAL A 280 -3.66 22.47 2.80
C VAL A 280 -5.02 23.15 2.58
N ARG A 281 -5.62 23.73 3.63
CA ARG A 281 -6.87 24.48 3.52
C ARG A 281 -6.68 25.75 2.71
N GLU A 282 -5.57 26.46 2.91
CA GLU A 282 -5.22 27.65 2.15
C GLU A 282 -5.02 27.33 0.65
N ILE A 283 -4.25 26.28 0.33
CA ILE A 283 -4.06 25.79 -1.05
C ILE A 283 -5.41 25.51 -1.72
N ARG A 284 -6.33 24.86 -1.01
CA ARG A 284 -7.67 24.56 -1.53
C ARG A 284 -8.55 25.81 -1.66
N GLY A 285 -8.41 26.78 -0.76
CA GLY A 285 -9.14 28.05 -0.80
C GLY A 285 -8.71 28.98 -1.93
N GLN A 286 -7.44 28.93 -2.32
CA GLN A 286 -6.88 29.70 -3.44
C GLN A 286 -6.97 28.97 -4.80
N ALA A 287 -7.60 27.80 -4.83
CA ALA A 287 -7.70 26.98 -6.04
C ALA A 287 -8.52 27.66 -7.15
N ILE A 288 -7.94 27.73 -8.35
CA ILE A 288 -8.61 28.23 -9.53
C ILE A 288 -9.55 27.12 -10.04
N SER A 289 -10.85 27.38 -9.99
CA SER A 289 -11.90 26.38 -10.22
C SER A 289 -12.54 26.43 -11.61
N ALA A 290 -11.92 27.11 -12.57
CA ALA A 290 -12.34 27.05 -13.97
C ALA A 290 -11.88 25.72 -14.60
N GLY A 291 -12.77 24.72 -14.62
CA GLY A 291 -12.46 23.37 -15.10
C GLY A 291 -11.79 22.50 -14.03
N VAL A 292 -10.72 21.78 -14.39
CA VAL A 292 -9.98 20.95 -13.41
C VAL A 292 -9.29 21.87 -12.40
N PRO A 293 -9.55 21.72 -11.08
CA PRO A 293 -8.95 22.55 -10.05
C PRO A 293 -7.42 22.55 -10.15
N HIS A 294 -6.83 23.74 -10.06
CA HIS A 294 -5.39 23.91 -10.09
C HIS A 294 -4.91 25.12 -9.27
N ILE A 295 -3.63 25.09 -8.90
CA ILE A 295 -2.90 26.25 -8.39
C ILE A 295 -1.79 26.64 -9.38
N ASN A 296 -1.28 27.85 -9.29
CA ASN A 296 -0.14 28.32 -10.09
C ASN A 296 1.11 28.48 -9.21
N LEU A 297 2.27 28.71 -9.84
CA LEU A 297 3.54 28.85 -9.11
C LEU A 297 3.56 30.10 -8.20
N GLY A 298 2.77 31.13 -8.53
CA GLY A 298 2.63 32.33 -7.70
C GLY A 298 1.97 32.02 -6.36
N ILE A 299 0.87 31.25 -6.38
CA ILE A 299 0.19 30.76 -5.18
C ILE A 299 1.15 29.95 -4.31
N LEU A 300 1.87 28.98 -4.90
CA LEU A 300 2.84 28.18 -4.14
C LEU A 300 3.92 29.06 -3.50
N ARG A 301 4.42 30.09 -4.21
CA ARG A 301 5.43 31.02 -3.70
C ARG A 301 4.90 31.88 -2.55
N SER A 302 3.63 32.27 -2.57
CA SER A 302 3.05 33.18 -1.58
C SER A 302 2.57 32.50 -0.30
N LEU A 303 2.51 31.17 -0.26
CA LEU A 303 2.11 30.45 0.97
C LEU A 303 3.05 30.84 2.12
N GLU A 304 2.47 31.22 3.25
CA GLU A 304 3.21 31.61 4.44
C GLU A 304 3.43 30.42 5.37
N VAL A 305 4.64 30.33 5.93
CA VAL A 305 4.99 29.34 6.95
C VAL A 305 5.73 30.02 8.10
N ASP A 306 5.51 29.50 9.30
CA ASP A 306 6.26 29.94 10.47
C ASP A 306 7.58 29.13 10.53
N LEU A 307 8.72 29.83 10.52
CA LEU A 307 10.05 29.25 10.41
C LEU A 307 10.81 29.36 11.74
N PRO A 308 10.99 28.26 12.49
CA PRO A 308 11.86 28.20 13.65
C PRO A 308 13.36 28.30 13.26
N PRO A 309 14.26 28.46 14.24
CA PRO A 309 15.69 28.21 14.05
C PRO A 309 15.97 26.81 13.48
N LEU A 310 17.02 26.68 12.66
CA LEU A 310 17.31 25.45 11.91
C LEU A 310 17.46 24.20 12.79
N ALA A 311 17.98 24.36 14.02
CA ALA A 311 18.08 23.26 14.99
C ALA A 311 16.70 22.73 15.41
N GLU A 312 15.74 23.63 15.64
CA GLU A 312 14.37 23.26 16.00
C GLU A 312 13.62 22.67 14.79
N GLN A 313 13.83 23.19 13.58
CA GLN A 313 13.30 22.59 12.35
C GLN A 313 13.74 21.12 12.19
N ARG A 314 15.03 20.84 12.38
CA ARG A 314 15.59 19.47 12.32
C ARG A 314 14.98 18.57 13.37
N ALA A 315 14.80 19.08 14.59
CA ALA A 315 14.24 18.32 15.70
C ALA A 315 12.75 18.00 15.47
N ILE A 316 11.95 18.95 14.97
CA ILE A 316 10.55 18.72 14.56
C ILE A 316 10.48 17.68 13.44
N ALA A 317 11.30 17.84 12.40
CA ALA A 317 11.36 16.90 11.28
C ALA A 317 11.74 15.48 11.73
N ALA A 318 12.69 15.34 12.66
CA ALA A 318 13.12 14.05 13.18
C ALA A 318 12.00 13.33 13.94
N VAL A 319 11.26 14.02 14.80
CA VAL A 319 10.14 13.42 15.55
C VAL A 319 9.03 12.94 14.62
N LEU A 320 8.58 13.79 13.70
CA LEU A 320 7.52 13.43 12.76
C LEU A 320 8.00 12.36 11.77
N GLY A 321 9.27 12.42 11.37
CA GLY A 321 9.89 11.46 10.47
C GLY A 321 10.01 10.07 11.05
N ALA A 322 10.36 9.95 12.33
CA ALA A 322 10.38 8.66 13.01
C ALA A 322 9.01 7.95 12.98
N LEU A 323 7.91 8.72 13.10
CA LEU A 323 6.55 8.18 12.99
C LEU A 323 6.25 7.68 11.58
N ASP A 324 6.56 8.49 10.55
CA ASP A 324 6.37 8.10 9.15
C ASP A 324 7.24 6.90 8.75
N ASP A 325 8.49 6.84 9.22
CA ASP A 325 9.40 5.72 8.98
C ASP A 325 8.85 4.41 9.57
N LYS A 326 8.29 4.49 10.79
CA LYS A 326 7.65 3.35 11.43
C LYS A 326 6.39 2.90 10.68
N ILE A 327 5.57 3.84 10.20
CA ILE A 327 4.42 3.52 9.33
C ILE A 327 4.89 2.80 8.07
N ALA A 328 5.92 3.31 7.40
CA ALA A 328 6.48 2.69 6.19
C ALA A 328 7.05 1.28 6.45
N VAL A 329 7.69 1.05 7.60
CA VAL A 329 8.12 -0.30 8.02
C VAL A 329 6.92 -1.23 8.20
N ASN A 330 5.87 -0.78 8.88
CA ASN A 330 4.67 -1.58 9.11
C ASN A 330 3.96 -1.98 7.82
N GLU A 331 3.91 -1.07 6.83
CA GLU A 331 3.38 -1.36 5.51
C GLU A 331 4.21 -2.41 4.75
N ARG A 332 5.55 -2.31 4.80
CA ARG A 332 6.45 -3.32 4.22
C ARG A 332 6.26 -4.69 4.85
N VAL A 333 6.19 -4.76 6.18
CA VAL A 333 5.92 -6.00 6.92
C VAL A 333 4.57 -6.59 6.53
N THR A 334 3.53 -5.75 6.42
CA THR A 334 2.19 -6.17 6.02
C THR A 334 2.20 -6.77 4.61
N ARG A 335 2.87 -6.11 3.67
CA ARG A 335 3.00 -6.56 2.27
C ARG A 335 3.72 -7.90 2.18
N ALA A 336 4.91 -8.01 2.79
CA ALA A 336 5.70 -9.24 2.79
C ALA A 336 4.94 -10.41 3.47
N SER A 337 4.19 -10.13 4.54
CA SER A 337 3.36 -11.15 5.21
C SER A 337 2.26 -11.66 4.28
N ASN A 338 1.57 -10.77 3.57
CA ASN A 338 0.54 -11.19 2.61
C ASN A 338 1.13 -12.00 1.46
N GLU A 339 2.27 -11.58 0.90
CA GLU A 339 2.98 -12.30 -0.15
C GLU A 339 3.38 -13.72 0.31
N LEU A 340 3.87 -13.85 1.54
CA LEU A 340 4.20 -15.15 2.14
C LEU A 340 2.96 -16.03 2.32
N CYS A 341 1.84 -15.49 2.80
CA CYS A 341 0.59 -16.25 2.90
C CYS A 341 0.13 -16.77 1.52
N HIS A 342 0.24 -15.96 0.46
CA HIS A 342 -0.07 -16.41 -0.90
C HIS A 342 0.89 -17.51 -1.37
N ALA A 343 2.18 -17.42 -1.06
CA ALA A 343 3.14 -18.46 -1.38
C ALA A 343 2.83 -19.78 -0.66
N LEU A 344 2.53 -19.71 0.64
CA LEU A 344 2.12 -20.86 1.45
C LEU A 344 0.82 -21.49 0.92
N TYR A 345 -0.13 -20.68 0.46
CA TYR A 345 -1.36 -21.18 -0.15
C TYR A 345 -1.08 -21.92 -1.46
N ARG A 346 -0.22 -21.37 -2.31
CA ARG A 346 0.22 -22.04 -3.54
C ARG A 346 0.94 -23.36 -3.23
N GLU A 347 1.78 -23.40 -2.21
CA GLU A 347 2.45 -24.63 -1.78
C GLU A 347 1.46 -25.67 -1.26
N ALA A 348 0.50 -25.26 -0.42
CA ALA A 348 -0.53 -26.15 0.12
C ALA A 348 -1.39 -26.77 -0.99
N THR A 349 -1.65 -26.02 -2.06
CA THR A 349 -2.45 -26.45 -3.22
C THR A 349 -1.64 -27.09 -4.34
N ASN A 350 -0.30 -27.01 -4.30
CA ASN A 350 0.61 -27.66 -5.24
C ASN A 350 0.78 -29.15 -4.89
N HIS A 351 -0.32 -29.88 -4.96
CA HIS A 351 -0.40 -31.30 -4.77
C HIS A 351 -1.15 -31.92 -5.95
N PRO A 352 -0.85 -33.16 -6.37
CA PRO A 352 -1.68 -33.92 -7.33
C PRO A 352 -3.04 -34.33 -6.73
N GLY A 353 -3.67 -33.42 -5.97
CA GLY A 353 -4.89 -33.65 -5.19
C GLY A 353 -6.17 -33.52 -6.00
N GLN A 354 -7.28 -33.75 -5.30
CA GLN A 354 -8.62 -33.77 -5.85
C GLN A 354 -9.04 -32.37 -6.35
N LEU A 355 -9.62 -32.35 -7.55
CA LEU A 355 -10.35 -31.19 -8.05
C LEU A 355 -11.82 -31.32 -7.65
N VAL A 356 -12.35 -30.30 -7.01
CA VAL A 356 -13.74 -30.23 -6.54
C VAL A 356 -14.39 -28.95 -7.03
N GLU A 357 -15.72 -28.90 -7.05
CA GLU A 357 -16.41 -27.62 -7.21
C GLU A 357 -16.32 -26.79 -5.91
N LEU A 358 -16.22 -25.47 -6.03
CA LEU A 358 -16.26 -24.57 -4.88
C LEU A 358 -17.53 -24.79 -4.03
N ALA A 359 -18.63 -25.18 -4.69
CA ALA A 359 -19.88 -25.61 -4.07
C ALA A 359 -19.72 -26.74 -3.04
N GLU A 360 -18.69 -27.59 -3.15
CA GLU A 360 -18.45 -28.69 -2.21
C GLU A 360 -17.84 -28.19 -0.90
N ILE A 361 -17.08 -27.10 -0.94
CA ILE A 361 -16.31 -26.62 0.22
C ILE A 361 -16.82 -25.31 0.82
N ALA A 362 -17.65 -24.55 0.10
CA ALA A 362 -18.07 -23.21 0.49
C ALA A 362 -19.56 -22.95 0.27
N ASP A 363 -20.13 -22.13 1.15
CA ASP A 363 -21.42 -21.47 0.96
C ASP A 363 -21.23 -19.96 0.78
N LEU A 364 -22.01 -19.37 -0.13
CA LEU A 364 -22.10 -17.93 -0.35
C LEU A 364 -23.48 -17.42 0.05
N HIS A 365 -23.54 -16.58 1.07
CA HIS A 365 -24.76 -16.03 1.63
C HIS A 365 -24.92 -14.56 1.23
N TYR A 366 -26.13 -14.13 0.90
CA TYR A 366 -26.37 -12.72 0.54
C TYR A 366 -26.21 -11.80 1.75
N GLY A 367 -25.56 -10.65 1.53
CA GLY A 367 -25.63 -9.53 2.47
C GLY A 367 -27.01 -8.88 2.52
N ARG A 368 -27.21 -7.95 3.44
CA ARG A 368 -28.50 -7.29 3.68
C ARG A 368 -28.43 -5.78 3.38
N ALA A 369 -29.50 -5.19 2.87
CA ALA A 369 -29.50 -3.75 2.59
C ALA A 369 -29.32 -2.93 3.89
N LEU A 370 -28.32 -2.05 3.90
CA LEU A 370 -28.09 -1.09 4.99
C LEU A 370 -27.66 0.28 4.43
N PRO A 371 -28.64 1.07 3.92
CA PRO A 371 -28.40 2.41 3.40
C PRO A 371 -27.73 3.31 4.43
N LYS A 372 -26.92 4.29 3.99
CA LYS A 372 -26.18 5.21 4.87
C LYS A 372 -27.09 5.88 5.91
N ALA A 373 -28.30 6.29 5.52
CA ALA A 373 -29.28 6.93 6.41
C ALA A 373 -29.76 6.05 7.58
N LYS A 374 -29.63 4.71 7.47
CA LYS A 374 -30.01 3.75 8.53
C LYS A 374 -28.82 3.31 9.38
N ARG A 375 -27.61 3.77 9.06
CA ARG A 375 -26.40 3.40 9.81
C ARG A 375 -26.32 4.25 11.06
N VAL A 376 -26.44 3.58 12.20
CA VAL A 376 -26.15 4.15 13.52
C VAL A 376 -24.65 3.94 13.81
N PRO A 377 -23.90 4.98 14.25
CA PRO A 377 -22.49 4.85 14.63
C PRO A 377 -22.24 3.72 15.63
N GLY A 378 -21.15 2.98 15.44
CA GLY A 378 -20.70 1.90 16.30
C GLY A 378 -19.40 1.29 15.81
N ASP A 379 -19.00 0.16 16.39
CA ASP A 379 -17.72 -0.49 16.11
C ASP A 379 -17.82 -1.64 15.08
N VAL A 380 -19.02 -1.99 14.61
CA VAL A 380 -19.20 -3.06 13.62
C VAL A 380 -18.86 -2.52 12.22
N PRO A 381 -17.83 -3.03 11.53
CA PRO A 381 -17.54 -2.63 10.17
C PRO A 381 -18.65 -3.06 9.20
N VAL A 382 -19.05 -2.13 8.32
CA VAL A 382 -20.01 -2.38 7.24
C VAL A 382 -19.22 -2.57 5.94
N TYR A 383 -19.43 -3.66 5.24
CA TYR A 383 -18.72 -3.99 4.00
C TYR A 383 -19.63 -3.86 2.78
N GLY A 384 -19.12 -3.21 1.74
CA GLY A 384 -19.61 -3.27 0.37
C GLY A 384 -18.61 -4.01 -0.53
N SER A 385 -18.89 -4.07 -1.83
CA SER A 385 -18.04 -4.83 -2.78
C SER A 385 -16.60 -4.33 -2.84
N SER A 386 -16.39 -3.02 -2.68
CA SER A 386 -15.06 -2.40 -2.66
C SER A 386 -14.39 -2.47 -1.27
N GLY A 387 -14.96 -3.19 -0.31
CA GLY A 387 -14.44 -3.34 1.05
C GLY A 387 -15.24 -2.54 2.08
N ARG A 388 -14.56 -2.11 3.16
CA ARG A 388 -15.20 -1.40 4.27
C ARG A 388 -15.77 -0.07 3.80
N SER A 389 -17.08 0.13 3.99
CA SER A 389 -17.84 1.29 3.53
C SER A 389 -18.42 2.16 4.66
N GLY A 390 -18.14 1.81 5.92
CA GLY A 390 -18.59 2.55 7.10
C GLY A 390 -18.63 1.67 8.35
N THR A 391 -19.39 2.10 9.35
CA THR A 391 -19.66 1.32 10.56
C THR A 391 -21.15 1.30 10.93
N HIS A 392 -21.50 0.34 11.77
CA HIS A 392 -22.80 0.18 12.40
C HIS A 392 -22.64 -0.27 13.86
N HIS A 393 -23.72 -0.33 14.62
CA HIS A 393 -23.71 -0.83 16.00
C HIS A 393 -24.06 -2.33 16.10
N THR A 394 -24.82 -2.87 15.13
CA THR A 394 -25.27 -4.26 15.14
C THR A 394 -24.66 -5.05 13.97
N PRO A 395 -24.05 -6.23 14.21
CA PRO A 395 -23.54 -7.09 13.15
C PRO A 395 -24.65 -7.91 12.50
N LEU A 396 -24.45 -8.27 11.24
CA LEU A 396 -25.24 -9.30 10.57
C LEU A 396 -24.57 -10.68 10.70
N VAL A 397 -23.23 -10.70 10.71
CA VAL A 397 -22.41 -11.91 10.76
C VAL A 397 -21.48 -11.84 11.97
N THR A 398 -21.44 -12.91 12.77
CA THR A 398 -20.48 -13.05 13.87
C THR A 398 -19.12 -13.41 13.28
N GLY A 399 -18.10 -12.61 13.60
CA GLY A 399 -16.78 -12.76 13.00
C GLY A 399 -15.88 -13.78 13.71
N PRO A 400 -14.69 -14.08 13.14
CA PRO A 400 -14.17 -13.56 11.85
C PRO A 400 -14.92 -14.13 10.63
N GLY A 401 -14.77 -13.52 9.46
CA GLY A 401 -15.44 -13.98 8.23
C GLY A 401 -14.91 -13.37 6.94
N ILE A 402 -15.44 -13.87 5.82
CA ILE A 402 -15.06 -13.47 4.46
C ILE A 402 -16.21 -12.73 3.80
N VAL A 403 -15.91 -11.65 3.08
CA VAL A 403 -16.85 -10.90 2.24
C VAL A 403 -16.39 -10.98 0.79
N VAL A 404 -17.32 -11.21 -0.13
CA VAL A 404 -17.05 -11.26 -1.59
C VAL A 404 -17.92 -10.23 -2.30
N GLY A 405 -17.32 -9.40 -3.15
CA GLY A 405 -18.02 -8.39 -3.93
C GLY A 405 -18.97 -9.00 -4.96
N ARG A 406 -20.26 -8.65 -4.88
CA ARG A 406 -21.30 -9.15 -5.80
C ARG A 406 -21.66 -8.12 -6.88
N LYS A 407 -21.74 -6.82 -6.56
CA LYS A 407 -22.16 -5.76 -7.50
C LYS A 407 -21.23 -4.56 -7.44
N GLY A 408 -20.83 -3.99 -8.57
CA GLY A 408 -19.83 -2.91 -8.64
C GLY A 408 -18.43 -3.48 -8.76
N THR A 409 -17.63 -3.48 -7.68
CA THR A 409 -16.33 -4.18 -7.65
C THR A 409 -16.54 -5.69 -7.48
N VAL A 410 -16.93 -6.34 -8.57
CA VAL A 410 -17.23 -7.77 -8.65
C VAL A 410 -15.99 -8.61 -8.34
N GLY A 411 -16.15 -9.65 -7.52
CA GLY A 411 -15.11 -10.64 -7.25
C GLY A 411 -14.10 -10.26 -6.16
N ALA A 412 -14.03 -8.99 -5.74
CA ALA A 412 -13.11 -8.57 -4.68
C ALA A 412 -13.40 -9.29 -3.34
N VAL A 413 -12.38 -9.87 -2.73
CA VAL A 413 -12.48 -10.65 -1.50
C VAL A 413 -11.88 -9.87 -0.33
N HIS A 414 -12.60 -9.81 0.78
CA HIS A 414 -12.19 -9.06 1.97
C HIS A 414 -12.29 -9.94 3.21
N TRP A 415 -11.28 -9.86 4.07
CA TRP A 415 -11.31 -10.48 5.39
C TRP A 415 -11.88 -9.50 6.44
N SER A 416 -12.71 -10.03 7.34
CA SER A 416 -13.10 -9.33 8.57
C SER A 416 -12.62 -10.10 9.80
N ARG A 417 -11.81 -9.44 10.64
CA ARG A 417 -11.35 -9.97 11.93
C ARG A 417 -12.49 -10.00 12.96
N ASP A 418 -13.38 -9.02 12.88
CA ASP A 418 -14.43 -8.76 13.86
C ASP A 418 -15.80 -9.13 13.28
N SER A 419 -16.84 -9.16 14.11
CA SER A 419 -18.22 -9.26 13.64
C SER A 419 -18.55 -8.10 12.71
N PHE A 420 -19.27 -8.36 11.62
CA PHE A 420 -19.38 -7.43 10.50
C PHE A 420 -20.78 -7.41 9.88
N PHE A 421 -21.02 -6.41 9.03
CA PHE A 421 -22.25 -6.27 8.28
C PHE A 421 -21.98 -6.21 6.77
N PRO A 422 -22.09 -7.33 6.03
CA PRO A 422 -22.03 -7.33 4.57
C PRO A 422 -23.34 -6.77 4.01
N ILE A 423 -23.26 -5.74 3.16
CA ILE A 423 -24.44 -5.15 2.53
C ILE A 423 -24.92 -5.94 1.32
N ASP A 424 -26.11 -5.63 0.80
CA ASP A 424 -26.78 -6.31 -0.31
C ASP A 424 -25.99 -6.33 -1.63
N THR A 425 -24.92 -5.55 -1.75
CA THR A 425 -23.97 -5.62 -2.87
C THR A 425 -22.89 -6.68 -2.70
N THR A 426 -22.90 -7.45 -1.62
CA THR A 426 -21.88 -8.46 -1.28
C THR A 426 -22.48 -9.82 -0.98
N PHE A 427 -21.63 -10.85 -1.06
CA PHE A 427 -21.81 -12.12 -0.37
C PHE A 427 -20.94 -12.15 0.88
N HIS A 428 -21.28 -13.02 1.83
CA HIS A 428 -20.32 -13.52 2.82
C HIS A 428 -20.18 -15.03 2.68
N ALA A 429 -18.95 -15.52 2.89
CA ALA A 429 -18.61 -16.93 2.67
C ALA A 429 -18.41 -17.69 3.98
N SER A 430 -18.79 -18.96 3.99
CA SER A 430 -18.54 -19.89 5.10
C SER A 430 -18.10 -21.25 4.58
N PRO A 431 -17.19 -21.96 5.27
CA PRO A 431 -16.85 -23.33 4.92
C PRO A 431 -18.04 -24.27 5.17
N LYS A 432 -18.21 -25.29 4.31
CA LYS A 432 -19.26 -26.31 4.46
C LYS A 432 -18.93 -27.40 5.46
N HIS A 433 -17.65 -27.72 5.62
CA HIS A 433 -17.16 -28.83 6.44
C HIS A 433 -15.99 -28.38 7.31
N GLY A 434 -15.79 -29.04 8.45
CA GLY A 434 -14.81 -28.65 9.47
C GLY A 434 -13.34 -28.75 9.03
N ASP A 435 -13.06 -29.53 7.98
CA ASP A 435 -11.71 -29.73 7.44
C ASP A 435 -11.22 -28.52 6.61
N VAL A 436 -12.12 -27.63 6.22
CA VAL A 436 -11.80 -26.41 5.47
C VAL A 436 -11.80 -25.23 6.42
N SER A 437 -10.61 -24.69 6.70
CA SER A 437 -10.49 -23.49 7.52
C SER A 437 -10.99 -22.24 6.78
N LEU A 438 -11.39 -21.23 7.55
CA LEU A 438 -11.79 -19.94 7.00
C LEU A 438 -10.63 -19.25 6.27
N GLU A 439 -9.41 -19.38 6.80
CA GLU A 439 -8.19 -18.84 6.19
C GLU A 439 -7.92 -19.48 4.83
N TYR A 440 -8.03 -20.82 4.73
CA TYR A 440 -7.87 -21.52 3.46
C TYR A 440 -8.92 -21.06 2.45
N LEU A 441 -10.19 -21.04 2.87
CA LEU A 441 -11.29 -20.59 2.01
C LEU A 441 -11.09 -19.15 1.52
N TYR A 442 -10.58 -18.26 2.38
CA TYR A 442 -10.26 -16.89 2.00
C TYR A 442 -9.28 -16.85 0.84
N TYR A 443 -8.15 -17.55 0.92
CA TYR A 443 -7.16 -17.58 -0.16
C TYR A 443 -7.65 -18.33 -1.41
N THR A 444 -8.50 -19.34 -1.26
CA THR A 444 -9.15 -19.97 -2.40
C THR A 444 -10.02 -18.98 -3.15
N LEU A 445 -10.86 -18.21 -2.45
CA LEU A 445 -11.71 -17.20 -3.08
C LEU A 445 -10.88 -16.06 -3.69
N ASP A 446 -9.84 -15.60 -2.98
CA ASP A 446 -9.02 -14.45 -3.39
C ASP A 446 -8.11 -14.76 -4.60
N THR A 447 -7.73 -16.02 -4.80
CA THR A 447 -6.94 -16.46 -5.96
C THR A 447 -7.78 -16.87 -7.16
N LEU A 448 -9.10 -16.96 -7.01
CA LEU A 448 -10.01 -17.24 -8.12
C LEU A 448 -10.25 -15.98 -8.95
N PRO A 449 -10.32 -16.08 -10.30
CA PRO A 449 -10.61 -14.95 -11.17
C PRO A 449 -12.11 -14.61 -11.17
N LEU A 450 -12.67 -14.32 -9.99
CA LEU A 450 -14.10 -14.07 -9.79
C LEU A 450 -14.60 -12.81 -10.50
N ASP A 451 -13.71 -11.84 -10.74
CA ASP A 451 -13.95 -10.63 -11.51
C ASP A 451 -14.27 -10.91 -12.99
N THR A 452 -13.66 -11.96 -13.56
CA THR A 452 -13.90 -12.40 -14.94
C THR A 452 -15.23 -13.13 -15.14
N LEU A 453 -15.90 -13.52 -14.04
CA LEU A 453 -17.19 -14.22 -14.04
C LEU A 453 -18.39 -13.26 -14.08
N ASN A 454 -18.12 -12.00 -14.38
CA ASN A 454 -19.12 -10.98 -14.52
C ASN A 454 -20.11 -11.34 -15.64
N SER A 455 -21.41 -11.39 -15.33
CA SER A 455 -22.43 -11.59 -16.36
C SER A 455 -22.51 -10.34 -17.25
N ASP A 456 -22.64 -10.53 -18.57
CA ASP A 456 -22.81 -9.52 -19.65
C ASP A 456 -24.10 -8.68 -19.54
N SER A 457 -24.50 -8.30 -18.32
CA SER A 457 -25.60 -7.39 -18.04
C SER A 457 -25.09 -5.97 -17.86
N ALA A 458 -25.91 -4.97 -18.26
CA ALA A 458 -25.63 -3.54 -18.12
C ALA A 458 -25.25 -3.10 -16.68
N VAL A 459 -25.53 -3.93 -15.67
CA VAL A 459 -24.98 -3.80 -14.31
C VAL A 459 -24.13 -5.04 -14.02
N PRO A 460 -22.79 -4.91 -13.94
CA PRO A 460 -21.87 -5.97 -13.57
C PRO A 460 -22.25 -6.66 -12.25
N GLY A 461 -22.30 -7.99 -12.25
CA GLY A 461 -22.65 -8.78 -11.08
C GLY A 461 -22.04 -10.18 -11.04
N LEU A 462 -21.61 -10.63 -9.85
CA LEU A 462 -21.22 -12.01 -9.60
C LEU A 462 -22.46 -12.87 -9.37
N ASN A 463 -22.69 -13.85 -10.25
CA ASN A 463 -23.72 -14.86 -10.02
C ASN A 463 -23.22 -15.91 -9.01
N ARG A 464 -24.02 -16.19 -7.98
CA ARG A 464 -23.70 -17.18 -6.93
C ARG A 464 -23.45 -18.58 -7.52
N SER A 465 -24.31 -19.07 -8.41
CA SER A 465 -24.15 -20.44 -8.94
C SER A 465 -22.91 -20.55 -9.83
N VAL A 466 -22.63 -19.52 -10.63
CA VAL A 466 -21.42 -19.45 -11.49
C VAL A 466 -20.13 -19.38 -10.67
N ALA A 467 -20.15 -18.66 -9.55
CA ALA A 467 -19.03 -18.64 -8.62
C ALA A 467 -18.84 -20.02 -7.95
N LEU A 468 -19.91 -20.63 -7.46
CA LEU A 468 -19.86 -21.94 -6.79
C LEU A 468 -19.51 -23.09 -7.74
N SER A 469 -19.78 -22.98 -9.04
CA SER A 469 -19.40 -23.99 -10.03
C SER A 469 -17.92 -23.93 -10.45
N ARG A 470 -17.11 -23.03 -9.86
CA ARG A 470 -15.67 -22.96 -10.17
C ARG A 470 -14.97 -24.18 -9.58
N THR A 471 -14.15 -24.82 -10.40
CA THR A 471 -13.29 -25.91 -9.96
C THR A 471 -12.10 -25.37 -9.16
N VAL A 472 -11.85 -25.95 -8.00
CA VAL A 472 -10.74 -25.62 -7.10
C VAL A 472 -9.98 -26.87 -6.71
N ARG A 473 -8.70 -26.72 -6.37
CA ARG A 473 -7.92 -27.81 -5.77
C ARG A 473 -8.29 -27.93 -4.30
N LEU A 474 -8.55 -29.15 -3.85
CA LEU A 474 -8.73 -29.48 -2.44
C LEU A 474 -7.58 -30.40 -1.99
N PRO A 475 -6.60 -29.86 -1.24
CA PRO A 475 -5.55 -30.67 -0.66
C PRO A 475 -6.10 -31.49 0.52
N PRO A 476 -5.36 -32.51 0.97
CA PRO A 476 -5.71 -33.27 2.16
C PRO A 476 -5.86 -32.39 3.42
N PRO A 477 -6.73 -32.76 4.39
CA PRO A 477 -6.99 -31.97 5.59
C PRO A 477 -5.73 -31.61 6.39
N GLU A 478 -4.73 -32.49 6.45
CA GLU A 478 -3.46 -32.25 7.13
C GLU A 478 -2.68 -31.07 6.54
N ARG A 479 -2.70 -30.90 5.21
CA ARG A 479 -2.07 -29.77 4.53
C ARG A 479 -2.83 -28.47 4.75
N ILE A 480 -4.15 -28.53 4.81
CA ILE A 480 -4.99 -27.35 5.15
C ILE A 480 -4.70 -26.92 6.59
N ALA A 481 -4.58 -27.88 7.51
CA ALA A 481 -4.25 -27.63 8.91
C ALA A 481 -2.86 -27.00 9.07
N GLU A 482 -1.84 -27.53 8.37
CA GLU A 482 -0.49 -26.96 8.35
C GLU A 482 -0.47 -25.54 7.79
N PHE A 483 -1.10 -25.32 6.63
CA PHE A 483 -1.26 -24.00 6.03
C PHE A 483 -1.89 -23.01 7.01
N THR A 484 -2.96 -23.43 7.68
CA THR A 484 -3.71 -22.59 8.62
C THR A 484 -2.90 -22.28 9.87
N HIS A 485 -2.14 -23.25 10.38
CA HIS A 485 -1.23 -23.05 11.49
C HIS A 485 -0.19 -21.97 11.18
N ASN A 486 0.35 -21.97 9.96
CA ASN A 486 1.38 -21.01 9.52
C ASN A 486 0.79 -19.62 9.22
N VAL A 487 -0.40 -19.54 8.64
CA VAL A 487 -1.00 -18.27 8.18
C VAL A 487 -1.75 -17.51 9.27
N ARG A 488 -2.39 -18.19 10.22
CA ARG A 488 -3.14 -17.55 11.31
C ARG A 488 -2.33 -16.52 12.12
N PRO A 489 -1.07 -16.78 12.54
CA PRO A 489 -0.28 -15.75 13.22
C PRO A 489 0.04 -14.57 12.29
N MET A 490 0.22 -14.80 10.99
CA MET A 490 0.46 -13.72 10.02
C MET A 490 -0.73 -12.76 9.91
N PHE A 491 -1.96 -13.27 9.97
CA PHE A 491 -3.16 -12.43 10.01
C PHE A 491 -3.14 -11.52 11.24
N ALA A 492 -2.89 -12.09 12.41
CA ALA A 492 -2.78 -11.32 13.65
C ALA A 492 -1.70 -10.22 13.55
N HIS A 493 -0.53 -10.55 12.99
CA HIS A 493 0.54 -9.58 12.75
C HIS A 493 0.12 -8.47 11.77
N VAL A 494 -0.47 -8.81 10.63
CA VAL A 494 -0.95 -7.84 9.64
C VAL A 494 -1.97 -6.88 10.25
N PHE A 495 -2.94 -7.38 11.01
CA PHE A 495 -3.93 -6.52 11.66
C PHE A 495 -3.30 -5.64 12.74
N ALA A 496 -2.41 -6.19 13.58
CA ALA A 496 -1.72 -5.42 14.60
C ALA A 496 -0.90 -4.27 13.99
N ARG A 497 -0.17 -4.52 12.89
CA ARG A 497 0.62 -3.49 12.20
C ARG A 497 -0.24 -2.44 11.51
N ARG A 498 -1.39 -2.82 10.95
CA ARG A 498 -2.37 -1.87 10.40
C ARG A 498 -2.99 -0.98 11.48
N ASP A 499 -3.33 -1.56 12.62
CA ASP A 499 -3.87 -0.82 13.77
C ASP A 499 -2.81 0.16 14.33
N GLU A 500 -1.56 -0.30 14.48
CA GLU A 500 -0.41 0.53 14.89
C GLU A 500 -0.15 1.68 13.89
N SER A 501 -0.11 1.40 12.58
CA SER A 501 0.09 2.45 11.56
C SER A 501 -1.00 3.52 11.60
N ARG A 502 -2.26 3.14 11.86
CA ARG A 502 -3.35 4.12 12.01
C ARG A 502 -3.14 4.99 13.25
N ALA A 503 -2.81 4.39 14.39
CA ALA A 503 -2.55 5.14 15.62
C ALA A 503 -1.35 6.10 15.45
N LEU A 504 -0.29 5.66 14.76
CA LEU A 504 0.87 6.49 14.46
C LEU A 504 0.52 7.66 13.52
N ALA A 505 -0.33 7.43 12.52
CA ALA A 505 -0.79 8.49 11.62
C ALA A 505 -1.64 9.52 12.38
N ASP A 506 -2.58 9.08 13.22
CA ASP A 506 -3.40 9.95 14.05
C ASP A 506 -2.53 10.78 15.03
N LEU A 507 -1.51 10.15 15.63
CA LEU A 507 -0.55 10.83 16.50
C LEU A 507 0.28 11.86 15.73
N ARG A 508 0.84 11.47 14.57
CA ARG A 508 1.61 12.35 13.69
C ARG A 508 0.80 13.57 13.31
N ASP A 509 -0.44 13.40 12.88
CA ASP A 509 -1.28 14.51 12.41
C ASP A 509 -1.65 15.46 13.57
N THR A 510 -1.85 14.90 14.77
CA THR A 510 -2.06 15.68 16.00
C THR A 510 -0.82 16.49 16.39
N LEU A 511 0.36 15.85 16.39
CA LEU A 511 1.62 16.51 16.71
C LEU A 511 2.03 17.53 15.66
N LEU A 512 1.81 17.24 14.38
CA LEU A 512 2.15 18.10 13.26
C LEU A 512 1.56 19.49 13.47
N GLY A 513 0.25 19.59 13.71
CA GLY A 513 -0.42 20.87 13.91
C GLY A 513 0.09 21.66 15.11
N GLN A 514 0.54 20.98 16.18
CA GLN A 514 1.03 21.64 17.39
C GLN A 514 2.51 22.05 17.28
N LEU A 515 3.34 21.21 16.66
CA LEU A 515 4.78 21.44 16.48
C LEU A 515 5.03 22.57 15.49
N VAL A 516 4.38 22.54 14.31
CA VAL A 516 4.61 23.57 13.27
C VAL A 516 3.99 24.93 13.60
N SER A 517 3.14 25.00 14.63
CA SER A 517 2.61 26.26 15.16
C SER A 517 3.31 26.74 16.43
N GLY A 518 4.32 26.00 16.91
CA GLY A 518 5.04 26.30 18.14
C GLY A 518 4.22 26.13 19.42
N LYS A 519 3.02 25.54 19.35
CA LYS A 519 2.15 25.28 20.51
C LYS A 519 2.68 24.15 21.41
N LEU A 520 3.47 23.26 20.82
CA LEU A 520 4.14 22.16 21.52
C LEU A 520 5.63 22.24 21.22
N ARG A 521 6.47 22.10 22.26
CA ARG A 521 7.92 22.02 22.10
C ARG A 521 8.34 20.60 21.73
N VAL A 522 9.47 20.48 21.04
CA VAL A 522 9.98 19.17 20.62
C VAL A 522 10.21 18.21 21.79
N ALA A 523 10.83 18.68 22.89
CA ALA A 523 11.06 17.85 24.08
C ALA A 523 9.76 17.29 24.70
N ASP A 524 8.67 18.06 24.62
CA ASP A 524 7.37 17.63 25.11
C ASP A 524 6.73 16.60 24.13
N ALA A 525 6.93 16.77 22.82
CA ALA A 525 6.49 15.81 21.82
C ALA A 525 7.25 14.47 21.88
N GLU A 526 8.58 14.50 22.09
CA GLU A 526 9.41 13.30 22.27
C GLU A 526 8.90 12.44 23.43
N ARG A 527 8.51 13.09 24.55
CA ARG A 527 7.90 12.42 25.69
C ARG A 527 6.57 11.77 25.32
N VAL A 528 5.67 12.49 24.63
CA VAL A 528 4.38 11.94 24.18
C VAL A 528 4.58 10.72 23.27
N VAL A 529 5.54 10.77 22.35
CA VAL A 529 5.87 9.64 21.48
C VAL A 529 6.35 8.45 22.33
N SER A 530 7.29 8.67 23.25
CA SER A 530 7.84 7.61 24.11
C SER A 530 6.83 6.96 25.06
N GLU A 531 5.76 7.67 25.44
CA GLU A 531 4.68 7.12 26.26
C GLU A 531 3.66 6.31 25.45
N THR A 532 3.61 6.51 24.13
CA THR A 532 2.62 5.91 23.22
C THR A 532 3.16 4.72 22.42
N THR A 533 4.47 4.70 22.14
CA THR A 533 5.20 3.60 21.48
C THR A 533 5.88 2.70 22.50
#